data_AF-A0A235HA00-F1
#
_entry.id   AF-A0A235HA00-F1
#
_cell.length_a   1.000
_cell.length_b   1.000
_cell.length_c   1.000
_cell.angle_alpha   90.00
_cell.angle_beta   90.00
_cell.angle_gamma   90.00
#
_symmetry.space_group_name_H-M   'P 1'
#
loop_
_entity.id
_entity.type
_entity.pdbx_description
1 polymer ?
#
loop_
_entity_poly.entity_id
_entity_poly.type
_entity_poly.pdbx_seq_one_letter_code
_entity_poly.pdbx_strand_id
1 'polypeptide(L)' 'MFTVSEDERAAICRAYEEGGEWAAVVELRRFFPIEDNQNALFAVRSIVRWRPAPVSPPSRRARNGASQ' A
#
# COMPACT_ATOMS: atom_id res chain seq x y z
N MET A 1 7.51 1.35 18.60
CA MET A 1 8.00 0.49 17.49
C MET A 1 6.89 -0.52 17.22
N PHE A 2 6.42 -0.63 15.98
CA PHE A 2 5.42 -1.61 15.57
C PHE A 2 6.02 -2.46 14.44
N THR A 3 5.59 -3.71 14.34
CA THR A 3 6.04 -4.63 13.30
C THR A 3 5.00 -4.64 12.19
N VAL A 4 5.45 -4.43 10.95
CA VAL A 4 4.59 -4.48 9.76
C VAL A 4 4.88 -5.79 9.04
N SER A 5 3.84 -6.58 8.79
CA SER A 5 3.88 -7.81 8.00
C SER A 5 4.04 -7.51 6.50
N GLU A 6 4.46 -8.49 5.72
CA GLU A 6 4.67 -8.29 4.27
C GLU A 6 3.39 -7.92 3.52
N ASP A 7 2.25 -8.48 3.92
CA ASP A 7 0.92 -8.18 3.37
C ASP A 7 0.50 -6.73 3.66
N GLU A 8 0.64 -6.28 4.91
CA GLU A 8 0.35 -4.90 5.32
C GLU A 8 1.24 -3.91 4.56
N ARG A 9 2.53 -4.23 4.42
CA ARG A 9 3.46 -3.44 3.61
C ARG A 9 3.01 -3.36 2.15
N ALA A 10 2.59 -4.47 1.55
CA ALA A 10 2.13 -4.51 0.16
C ALA A 10 0.87 -3.65 -0.03
N ALA A 11 -0.09 -3.71 0.92
CA ALA A 11 -1.29 -2.88 0.90
C ALA A 11 -0.97 -1.38 0.98
N ILE A 12 -0.11 -0.98 1.93
CA ILE A 12 0.33 0.41 2.10
C ILE A 12 1.08 0.92 0.86
N CYS A 13 1.96 0.10 0.28
CA CYS A 13 2.70 0.46 -0.93
C CYS A 13 1.77 0.62 -2.13
N ARG A 14 0.78 -0.27 -2.28
CA ARG A 14 -0.22 -0.16 -3.34
C ARG A 14 -1.05 1.12 -3.20
N ALA A 15 -1.52 1.43 -1.99
CA ALA A 15 -2.24 2.67 -1.72
C ALA A 15 -1.40 3.91 -2.04
N TYR A 16 -0.09 3.87 -1.77
CA TYR A 16 0.84 4.94 -2.16
C TYR A 16 0.92 5.12 -3.68
N GLU A 17 0.97 4.02 -4.45
CA GLU A 17 1.05 4.09 -5.92
C GLU A 17 -0.25 4.57 -6.57
N GLU A 18 -1.40 4.12 -6.05
CA GLU A 18 -2.71 4.44 -6.63
C GLU A 18 -3.23 5.82 -6.19
N GLY A 19 -2.89 6.27 -4.97
CA GLY A 19 -3.47 7.47 -4.37
C GLY A 19 -2.49 8.41 -3.66
N GLY A 20 -1.18 8.13 -3.73
CA GLY A 20 -0.14 8.97 -3.13
C GLY A 20 0.00 8.84 -1.62
N GLU A 21 0.76 9.77 -1.04
CA GLU A 21 1.24 9.70 0.36
C GLU A 21 0.10 9.64 1.39
N TRP A 22 -0.98 10.40 1.18
CA TRP A 22 -2.12 10.43 2.11
C TRP A 22 -3.05 9.21 1.98
N ALA A 23 -3.17 8.61 0.79
CA ALA A 23 -3.90 7.34 0.64
C ALA A 23 -3.19 6.22 1.41
N ALA A 24 -1.86 6.18 1.34
CA ALA A 24 -1.05 5.27 2.14
C ALA A 24 -1.16 5.51 3.66
N VAL A 25 -1.31 6.77 4.10
CA VAL A 25 -1.58 7.09 5.52
C VAL A 25 -2.94 6.56 5.97
N VAL A 26 -3.98 6.67 5.15
CA VAL A 26 -5.30 6.10 5.45
C VAL A 26 -5.20 4.59 5.57
N GLU A 27 -4.49 3.92 4.66
CA GLU A 27 -4.29 2.47 4.72
C GLU A 27 -3.48 2.05 5.95
N LEU A 28 -2.39 2.76 6.27
CA LEU A 28 -1.59 2.55 7.47
C LEU A 28 -2.46 2.65 8.75
N ARG A 29 -3.38 3.62 8.79
CA ARG A 29 -4.28 3.85 9.93
C ARG A 29 -5.28 2.72 10.17
N ARG A 30 -5.55 1.89 9.17
CA ARG A 30 -6.39 0.68 9.34
C ARG A 30 -5.71 -0.38 10.18
N PHE A 31 -4.39 -0.47 10.07
CA PHE A 31 -3.57 -1.44 10.83
C PHE A 31 -3.09 -0.86 12.16
N PHE A 32 -2.66 0.41 12.13
CA PHE A 32 -2.09 1.10 13.29
C PHE A 32 -2.80 2.44 13.47
N PRO A 33 -3.64 2.62 14.50
CA PRO A 33 -4.38 3.86 14.73
C PRO A 33 -3.44 4.99 15.20
N ILE A 34 -2.65 5.54 14.27
CA ILE A 34 -1.70 6.63 14.49
C ILE A 34 -2.42 7.96 14.24
N GLU A 35 -2.71 8.70 15.30
CA GLU A 35 -3.40 9.99 15.22
C GLU A 35 -2.50 11.11 14.66
N ASP A 36 -1.22 11.10 15.02
CA ASP A 36 -0.28 12.13 14.57
C ASP A 36 0.07 11.97 13.08
N ASN A 37 -0.17 13.04 12.32
CA ASN A 37 0.06 13.06 10.88
C ASN A 37 1.56 12.96 10.55
N GLN A 38 2.44 13.57 11.33
CA GLN A 38 3.88 13.57 11.04
C GLN A 38 4.48 12.17 11.21
N ASN A 39 4.13 11.47 12.29
CA ASN A 39 4.52 10.10 12.55
C ASN A 39 3.95 9.13 11.51
N ALA A 40 2.69 9.32 11.09
CA ALA A 40 2.09 8.51 10.03
C ALA A 40 2.83 8.68 8.69
N LEU A 41 3.16 9.92 8.31
CA LEU A 41 3.93 10.20 7.09
C LEU A 41 5.34 9.62 7.16
N PHE A 42 6.01 9.75 8.31
CA PHE A 42 7.33 9.18 8.53
C PHE A 42 7.33 7.65 8.40
N ALA A 43 6.31 7.00 8.96
CA ALA A 43 6.09 5.56 8.82
C ALA A 43 5.87 5.15 7.37
N VAL A 44 4.95 5.81 6.65
CA VAL A 44 4.69 5.55 5.22
C VAL A 44 5.96 5.66 4.39
N ARG A 45 6.72 6.75 4.55
CA ARG A 45 7.98 6.95 3.80
C ARG A 45 9.02 5.87 4.13
N SER A 46 9.11 5.48 5.40
CA SER A 46 10.00 4.40 5.82
C SER A 46 9.60 3.07 5.19
N ILE A 47 8.31 2.74 5.14
CA ILE A 47 7.78 1.50 4.54
C ILE A 47 8.03 1.48 3.03
N VAL A 48 7.72 2.57 2.32
CA VAL A 48 7.87 2.67 0.86
C VAL A 48 9.34 2.65 0.43
N ARG A 49 10.24 3.25 1.22
CA ARG A 49 11.69 3.27 0.93
C ARG A 49 12.33 1.88 0.95
N TRP A 50 11.74 0.93 1.67
CA TRP A 50 12.20 -0.46 1.77
C TRP A 50 11.48 -1.40 0.81
N ARG A 51 10.75 -0.88 -0.20
CA ARG A 51 10.08 -1.70 -1.20
C ARG A 51 11.08 -2.58 -1.96
N PRO A 52 10.96 -3.91 -1.91
CA PRO A 52 11.43 -4.73 -3.02
C PRO A 52 10.62 -4.34 -4.27
N ALA A 53 11.27 -4.35 -5.43
CA ALA A 53 10.70 -3.91 -6.70
C ALA A 53 9.29 -4.50 -6.92
N PRO A 54 8.35 -3.73 -7.51
CA PRO A 54 6.98 -4.18 -7.67
C PRO A 54 6.93 -5.54 -8.37
N VAL A 55 6.44 -6.55 -7.67
CA VAL A 55 5.82 -7.69 -8.33
C VAL A 55 4.53 -7.14 -8.91
N SER A 56 4.55 -6.81 -10.20
CA SER A 56 3.37 -6.33 -10.92
C SER A 56 2.20 -7.27 -10.61
N PRO A 57 1.07 -6.77 -10.09
CA PRO A 57 -0.10 -7.62 -9.92
C PRO A 57 -0.49 -8.20 -11.29
N PRO A 58 -0.94 -9.47 -11.37
CA PRO A 58 -1.39 -10.02 -12.63
C PRO A 58 -2.50 -9.12 -13.16
N SER A 59 -2.23 -8.51 -14.31
CA SER A 59 -3.17 -7.64 -15.01
C SER A 59 -4.50 -8.36 -15.17
N ARG A 60 -5.52 -7.96 -14.41
CA ARG A 60 -6.90 -8.41 -14.62
C ARG A 60 -7.49 -7.62 -15.81
N ARG A 61 -6.89 -7.81 -16.98
CA ARG A 61 -7.42 -7.49 -18.32
C ARG A 61 -7.08 -8.73 -19.16
N ALA A 62 -7.97 -9.54 -19.69
CA ALA A 62 -9.38 -9.40 -20.00
C ALA A 62 -10.05 -10.77 -19.93
N ARG A 63 -11.22 -10.87 -19.30
CA ARG A 63 -12.19 -11.94 -19.62
C ARG A 63 -13.27 -11.33 -20.51
N ASN A 64 -12.89 -11.00 -21.74
CA ASN A 64 -13.83 -10.85 -22.83
C ASN A 64 -13.70 -12.10 -23.70
N GLY A 65 -14.73 -12.93 -23.65
CA GLY A 65 -14.97 -14.08 -24.50
C GLY A 65 -16.47 -14.31 -24.55
N ALA A 66 -17.18 -13.33 -25.10
CA ALA A 66 -18.50 -13.57 -25.69
C ALA A 66 -18.32 -14.42 -26.96
N SER A 67 -19.36 -15.17 -27.30
CA SER A 67 -19.54 -16.10 -28.45
C SER A 67 -19.00 -17.52 -28.25
N GLN A 68 -19.89 -18.47 -27.94
CA GLN A 68 -20.69 -19.20 -28.94
C GLN A 68 -22.00 -19.70 -28.30
#